data_AF-A0A2E9VE48-F1
#
_entry.id   AF-A0A2E9VE48-F1
#
_cell.length_a   1.000
_cell.length_b   1.000
_cell.length_c   1.000
_cell.angle_alpha   90.00
_cell.angle_beta   90.00
_cell.angle_gamma   90.00
#
_symmetry.space_group_name_H-M   'P 1'
#
loop_
_entity.id
_entity.type
_entity.pdbx_description
1 polymer ?
#
loop_
_entity_poly.entity_id
_entity_poly.type
_entity_poly.pdbx_seq_one_letter_code
_entity_poly.pdbx_strand_id
1 'polypeptide(L)'
;MKFIFSLILLIPCLLSSEEIIYEKGNVFESKKSHSIVLYEYKADATRVNLARLHSYSIKEFMDFGSVDVRDIYKVRRGDTLTLSESYRDGEIFKVELKSGSTKREKYFILSDDLEDSSLVKLEVKT
;
A
#
# COMPACT_ATOMS: atom_id res chain seq x y z
N MET A 1 -29.30 39.85 -7.59
CA MET A 1 -29.31 38.44 -7.11
C MET A 1 -28.66 37.52 -8.15
N LYS A 2 -27.32 37.53 -8.27
CA LYS A 2 -26.58 36.70 -9.25
C LYS A 2 -25.34 35.97 -8.67
N PHE A 3 -25.01 36.20 -7.40
CA PHE A 3 -23.79 35.65 -6.76
C PHE A 3 -24.04 34.41 -5.87
N ILE A 4 -25.28 33.95 -5.72
CA ILE A 4 -25.58 32.79 -4.88
C ILE A 4 -25.21 31.46 -5.58
N PHE A 5 -25.21 31.43 -6.92
CA PHE A 5 -24.86 30.23 -7.68
C PHE A 5 -23.36 29.89 -7.67
N SER A 6 -22.46 30.83 -7.41
CA SER A 6 -21.01 30.52 -7.37
C SER A 6 -20.58 29.86 -6.06
N LEU A 7 -21.36 29.97 -4.98
CA LEU A 7 -21.01 29.40 -3.68
C LEU A 7 -21.26 27.88 -3.61
N ILE A 8 -22.20 27.37 -4.41
CA ILE A 8 -22.56 25.94 -4.47
C ILE A 8 -21.44 25.10 -5.10
N LEU A 9 -20.59 25.70 -5.94
CA LEU A 9 -19.48 25.02 -6.62
C LEU A 9 -18.27 24.71 -5.74
N LEU A 10 -18.20 25.27 -4.53
CA LEU A 10 -17.12 25.02 -3.55
C LEU A 10 -17.44 23.89 -2.57
N ILE A 11 -18.70 23.47 -2.48
CA ILE A 11 -19.14 22.42 -1.56
C ILE A 11 -18.45 21.05 -1.79
N PRO A 12 -18.13 20.60 -3.04
CA PRO A 12 -17.45 19.32 -3.21
C PRO A 12 -16.00 19.31 -2.70
N CYS A 13 -15.40 20.46 -2.37
CA CYS A 13 -14.03 20.53 -1.86
C CYS A 13 -13.93 20.18 -0.37
N LEU A 14 -15.05 20.13 0.35
CA LEU A 14 -15.10 19.79 1.79
C LEU A 14 -15.38 18.30 2.05
N LEU A 15 -15.48 17.48 1.01
CA LEU A 15 -15.44 16.02 1.17
C LEU A 15 -13.99 15.63 1.48
N SER A 16 -13.58 15.82 2.74
CA SER A 16 -12.35 15.23 3.25
C SER A 16 -12.42 13.72 3.05
N SER A 17 -11.49 13.19 2.26
CA SER A 17 -11.17 11.77 2.30
C SER A 17 -10.74 11.46 3.73
N GLU A 18 -11.38 10.49 4.36
CA GLU A 18 -10.94 9.96 5.64
C GLU A 18 -9.54 9.37 5.41
N GLU A 19 -8.50 10.06 5.89
CA GLU A 19 -7.12 9.61 5.72
C GLU A 19 -6.95 8.35 6.57
N ILE A 20 -6.73 7.21 5.91
CA ILE A 20 -6.53 5.94 6.61
C ILE A 20 -5.15 6.01 7.27
N ILE A 21 -5.13 6.28 8.58
CA ILE A 21 -3.91 6.25 9.36
C ILE A 21 -3.51 4.79 9.58
N TYR A 22 -2.39 4.41 8.97
CA TYR A 22 -1.79 3.09 9.13
C TYR A 22 -0.85 3.07 10.34
N GLU A 23 -1.23 2.30 11.36
CA GLU A 23 -0.46 2.21 12.60
C GLU A 23 0.23 0.86 12.75
N LYS A 24 1.32 0.85 13.52
CA LYS A 24 1.99 -0.39 13.94
C LYS A 24 0.99 -1.31 14.64
N GLY A 25 1.03 -2.59 14.29
CA GLY A 25 0.14 -3.62 14.82
C GLY A 25 -1.17 -3.73 14.06
N ASN A 26 -1.47 -2.85 13.09
CA ASN A 26 -2.60 -3.04 12.19
C ASN A 26 -2.42 -4.34 11.41
N VAL A 27 -3.49 -5.14 11.35
CA VAL A 27 -3.50 -6.45 10.70
C VAL A 27 -4.42 -6.41 9.49
N PHE A 28 -3.97 -6.94 8.37
CA PHE A 28 -4.72 -7.01 7.12
C PHE A 28 -4.81 -8.45 6.66
N GLU A 29 -5.99 -8.86 6.18
CA GLU A 29 -6.19 -10.16 5.54
C GLU A 29 -6.46 -9.97 4.06
N SER A 30 -5.78 -10.74 3.21
CA SER A 30 -6.02 -10.74 1.78
C SER A 30 -7.23 -11.58 1.38
N LYS A 31 -8.18 -10.98 0.66
CA LYS A 31 -9.37 -11.65 0.11
C LYS A 31 -9.17 -12.13 -1.34
N LYS A 32 -8.14 -11.66 -2.04
CA LYS A 32 -7.83 -12.02 -3.43
C LYS A 32 -6.35 -12.36 -3.60
N SER A 33 -6.05 -13.39 -4.39
CA SER A 33 -4.67 -13.76 -4.69
C SER A 33 -4.07 -12.89 -5.78
N HIS A 34 -2.80 -12.53 -5.62
CA HIS A 34 -1.93 -11.81 -6.55
C HIS A 34 -2.36 -10.37 -6.88
N SER A 35 -3.23 -9.75 -6.07
CA SER A 35 -3.59 -8.33 -6.20
C SER A 35 -2.45 -7.41 -5.75
N ILE A 36 -1.66 -7.85 -4.77
CA ILE A 36 -0.62 -7.04 -4.12
C ILE A 36 0.69 -7.80 -4.11
N VAL A 37 1.77 -7.03 -4.12
CA VAL A 37 3.14 -7.50 -4.07
C VAL A 37 3.81 -7.01 -2.79
N LEU A 38 4.51 -7.91 -2.11
CA LEU A 38 5.43 -7.58 -1.04
C LEU A 38 6.86 -7.67 -1.55
N TYR A 39 7.72 -6.77 -1.11
CA TYR A 39 9.13 -6.72 -1.46
C TYR A 39 9.96 -7.37 -0.36
N GLU A 40 10.93 -8.20 -0.73
CA GLU A 40 11.87 -8.77 0.23
C GLU A 40 12.80 -7.69 0.80
N TYR A 41 13.24 -6.76 -0.05
CA TYR A 41 14.17 -5.71 0.33
C TYR A 41 13.51 -4.34 0.37
N LYS A 42 13.78 -3.58 1.43
CA LYS A 42 13.35 -2.18 1.57
C LYS A 42 13.80 -1.32 0.39
N ALA A 43 14.99 -1.56 -0.13
CA ALA A 43 15.56 -0.82 -1.24
C ALA A 43 14.70 -0.97 -2.52
N ASP A 44 14.14 -2.14 -2.76
CA ASP A 44 13.26 -2.38 -3.91
C ASP A 44 11.92 -1.68 -3.73
N ALA A 45 11.29 -1.80 -2.55
CA ALA A 45 10.09 -1.03 -2.24
C ALA A 45 10.32 0.47 -2.41
N THR A 46 11.47 0.98 -1.92
CA THR A 46 11.84 2.40 -2.06
C THR A 46 11.98 2.81 -3.51
N ARG A 47 12.66 1.99 -4.32
CA ARG A 47 12.87 2.26 -5.74
C ARG A 47 11.55 2.28 -6.51
N VAL A 48 10.66 1.32 -6.25
CA VAL A 48 9.31 1.29 -6.85
C VAL A 48 8.50 2.50 -6.42
N ASN A 49 8.52 2.87 -5.14
CA ASN A 49 7.81 4.04 -4.63
C ASN A 49 8.25 5.32 -5.35
N LEU A 50 9.56 5.54 -5.46
CA LEU A 50 10.12 6.68 -6.18
C LEU A 50 9.77 6.64 -7.68
N ALA A 51 9.79 5.46 -8.30
CA ALA A 51 9.38 5.32 -9.69
C ALA A 51 7.90 5.67 -9.88
N ARG A 52 7.00 5.25 -8.98
CA ARG A 52 5.56 5.62 -9.04
C ARG A 52 5.36 7.14 -8.92
N LEU A 53 6.10 7.79 -8.02
CA LEU A 53 5.98 9.23 -7.77
C LEU A 53 6.56 10.11 -8.88
N HIS A 54 7.58 9.64 -9.59
CA HIS A 54 8.39 10.50 -10.45
C HIS A 54 8.51 10.06 -11.91
N SER A 55 7.92 8.93 -12.31
CA SER A 55 7.96 8.51 -13.72
C SER A 55 6.89 9.23 -14.53
N TYR A 56 7.30 9.85 -15.63
CA TYR A 56 6.39 10.55 -16.55
C TYR A 56 6.03 9.68 -17.77
N SER A 57 6.64 8.50 -17.87
CA SER A 57 6.31 7.50 -18.88
C SER A 57 6.41 6.07 -18.35
N ILE A 58 5.73 5.14 -19.03
CA ILE A 58 5.83 3.71 -18.74
C ILE A 58 7.28 3.23 -18.87
N LYS A 59 8.03 3.73 -19.86
CA LYS A 59 9.43 3.34 -20.07
C LYS A 59 10.29 3.73 -18.87
N GLU A 60 10.18 4.97 -18.40
CA GLU A 60 10.91 5.42 -17.20
C GLU A 60 10.53 4.60 -15.98
N PHE A 61 9.24 4.32 -15.79
CA PHE A 61 8.78 3.46 -14.71
C PHE A 61 9.40 2.07 -14.78
N MET A 62 9.49 1.47 -15.97
CA MET A 62 10.13 0.16 -16.15
C MET A 62 11.63 0.22 -15.91
N ASP A 63 12.33 1.25 -16.39
CA ASP A 63 13.78 1.38 -16.23
C ASP A 63 14.18 1.54 -14.75
N PHE A 64 13.39 2.27 -13.96
CA PHE A 64 13.70 2.53 -12.55
C PHE A 64 12.98 1.61 -11.58
N GLY A 65 11.70 1.31 -11.81
CA GLY A 65 10.83 0.55 -10.89
C GLY A 65 10.90 -0.98 -11.06
N SER A 66 11.72 -1.51 -11.97
CA SER A 66 11.87 -2.96 -12.11
C SER A 66 12.48 -3.60 -10.87
N VAL A 67 11.92 -4.75 -10.47
CA VAL A 67 12.39 -5.58 -9.34
C VAL A 67 12.51 -7.02 -9.83
N ASP A 68 13.51 -7.76 -9.33
CA ASP A 68 13.63 -9.18 -9.63
C ASP A 68 12.41 -9.93 -9.07
N VAL A 69 11.81 -10.81 -9.89
CA VAL A 69 10.64 -11.58 -9.49
C VAL A 69 10.90 -12.50 -8.29
N ARG A 70 12.17 -12.84 -8.02
CA ARG A 70 12.60 -13.65 -6.88
C ARG A 70 12.57 -12.89 -5.56
N ASP A 71 12.70 -11.56 -5.64
CA ASP A 71 12.77 -10.66 -4.50
C ASP A 71 11.38 -10.09 -4.16
N ILE A 72 10.34 -10.65 -4.76
CA ILE A 72 8.95 -10.30 -4.48
C ILE A 72 8.14 -11.51 -4.04
N TYR A 73 7.17 -11.26 -3.17
CA TYR A 73 6.15 -12.22 -2.80
C TYR A 73 4.79 -11.70 -3.26
N LYS A 74 4.08 -12.51 -4.05
CA LYS A 74 2.72 -12.18 -4.49
C LYS A 74 1.74 -12.68 -3.43
N VAL A 75 1.03 -11.75 -2.80
CA VAL A 75 0.10 -12.05 -1.69
C VAL A 75 -0.97 -13.02 -2.16
N ARG A 76 -1.25 -14.07 -1.37
CA ARG A 76 -2.29 -15.05 -1.67
C ARG A 76 -3.53 -14.79 -0.83
N ARG A 77 -4.68 -15.23 -1.30
CA ARG A 77 -5.92 -15.20 -0.51
C ARG A 77 -5.72 -15.95 0.81
N GLY A 78 -6.11 -15.31 1.90
CA GLY A 78 -5.98 -15.80 3.27
C GLY A 78 -4.65 -15.45 3.95
N ASP A 79 -3.67 -14.90 3.21
CA ASP A 79 -2.46 -14.37 3.83
C ASP A 79 -2.81 -13.20 4.75
N THR A 80 -2.12 -13.12 5.88
CA THR A 80 -2.27 -12.05 6.86
C THR A 80 -0.99 -11.23 6.94
N LEU A 81 -1.12 -9.90 6.93
CA LEU A 81 -0.03 -8.93 7.01
C LEU A 81 -0.19 -8.11 8.29
N THR A 82 0.82 -8.09 9.14
CA THR A 82 0.85 -7.23 10.33
C THR A 82 1.87 -6.12 10.14
N LEU A 83 1.45 -4.86 10.22
CA LEU A 83 2.38 -3.73 10.12
C LEU A 83 3.28 -3.69 11.36
N SER A 84 4.60 -3.60 11.16
CA SER A 84 5.58 -3.65 12.26
C SER A 84 6.36 -2.35 12.42
N GLU A 85 6.78 -1.74 11.32
CA GLU A 85 7.55 -0.50 11.28
C GLU A 85 7.12 0.33 10.07
N SER A 86 7.16 1.65 10.20
CA SER A 86 6.94 2.60 9.11
C SER A 86 8.27 3.25 8.69
N TYR A 87 8.43 3.51 7.41
CA TYR A 87 9.57 4.22 6.83
C TYR A 87 9.09 5.32 5.90
N ARG A 88 9.95 6.33 5.70
CA ARG A 88 9.71 7.45 4.78
C ARG A 88 8.35 8.09 5.04
N ASP A 89 8.14 8.48 6.29
CA ASP A 89 6.93 9.19 6.74
C ASP A 89 5.61 8.49 6.38
N GLY A 90 5.60 7.15 6.38
CA GLY A 90 4.40 6.36 6.09
C GLY A 90 4.30 5.85 4.66
N GLU A 91 5.23 6.20 3.76
CA GLU A 91 5.17 5.72 2.37
C GLU A 91 5.36 4.20 2.27
N ILE A 92 6.17 3.60 3.17
CA ILE A 92 6.55 2.18 3.12
C ILE A 92 6.45 1.56 4.50
N PHE A 93 5.83 0.39 4.58
CA PHE A 93 5.72 -0.37 5.83
C PHE A 93 6.49 -1.67 5.77
N LYS A 94 7.14 -2.02 6.87
CA LYS A 94 7.59 -3.38 7.14
C LYS A 94 6.41 -4.20 7.62
N VAL A 95 6.24 -5.40 7.07
CA VAL A 95 5.16 -6.30 7.45
C VAL A 95 5.69 -7.65 7.88
N GLU A 96 5.02 -8.20 8.90
CA GLU A 96 5.10 -9.61 9.23
C GLU A 96 4.01 -10.35 8.45
N LEU A 97 4.42 -11.19 7.50
CA LEU A 97 3.56 -12.06 6.71
C LEU A 97 3.36 -13.38 7.43
N LYS A 98 2.11 -13.70 7.71
CA LYS A 98 1.67 -15.04 8.09
C LYS A 98 1.04 -15.71 6.88
N SER A 99 1.81 -16.58 6.22
CA SER A 99 1.36 -17.38 5.08
C SER A 99 1.70 -18.85 5.29
N GLY A 100 0.84 -19.76 4.80
CA GLY A 100 1.14 -21.19 4.76
C GLY A 100 2.15 -21.57 3.66
N SER A 101 2.53 -20.63 2.78
CA SER A 101 3.27 -20.94 1.56
C SER A 101 4.75 -20.55 1.56
N THR A 102 5.19 -19.73 2.50
CA THR A 102 6.57 -19.27 2.63
C THR A 102 7.02 -19.35 4.08
N LYS A 103 8.31 -19.66 4.29
CA LYS A 103 8.95 -19.61 5.61
C LYS A 103 9.45 -18.21 5.96
N ARG A 104 9.53 -17.31 4.98
CA ARG A 104 9.94 -15.93 5.22
C ARG A 104 8.75 -15.17 5.79
N GLU A 105 9.01 -14.49 6.89
CA GLU A 105 7.98 -13.76 7.62
C GLU A 105 8.08 -12.25 7.41
N LYS A 106 9.21 -11.72 6.94
CA LYS A 106 9.44 -10.27 6.89
C LYS A 106 9.52 -9.76 5.47
N TYR A 107 8.71 -8.76 5.16
CA TYR A 107 8.65 -8.10 3.87
C TYR A 107 8.37 -6.60 4.02
N PHE A 108 8.32 -5.89 2.89
CA PHE A 108 7.97 -4.48 2.79
C PHE A 108 6.80 -4.30 1.82
N ILE A 109 5.92 -3.34 2.11
CA ILE A 109 4.75 -3.00 1.29
C ILE A 109 4.68 -1.48 1.15
N LEU A 110 4.13 -1.00 0.03
CA LEU A 110 3.83 0.41 -0.17
C LEU A 110 2.50 0.78 0.50
N SER A 111 2.41 1.99 1.02
CA SER A 111 1.17 2.53 1.59
C SER A 111 0.02 2.51 0.59
N ASP A 112 0.25 2.92 -0.65
CA ASP A 112 -0.73 2.85 -1.74
C ASP A 112 -1.32 1.44 -1.91
N ASP A 113 -0.51 0.39 -1.72
CA ASP A 113 -0.97 -0.98 -1.90
C ASP A 113 -1.83 -1.47 -0.71
N LEU A 114 -1.79 -0.78 0.45
CA LEU A 114 -2.67 -1.06 1.60
C LEU A 114 -4.10 -0.56 1.36
N GLU A 115 -4.30 0.39 0.45
CA GLU A 115 -5.62 0.90 0.07
C GLU A 115 -6.36 -0.02 -0.91
N ASP A 116 -5.68 -1.03 -1.46
CA ASP A 116 -6.29 -1.96 -2.40
C ASP A 116 -7.42 -2.76 -1.73
N SER A 117 -8.61 -2.72 -2.34
CA SER A 117 -9.84 -3.39 -1.87
C SER A 117 -9.73 -4.89 -1.59
N SER A 118 -8.64 -5.54 -2.02
CA SER A 118 -8.33 -6.93 -1.70
C SER A 118 -7.76 -7.13 -0.29
N LEU A 119 -7.24 -6.09 0.36
CA LEU A 119 -6.86 -6.13 1.77
C LEU A 119 -7.99 -5.60 2.64
N VAL A 120 -8.36 -6.39 3.64
CA VAL A 120 -9.35 -6.00 4.63
C VAL A 120 -8.63 -5.87 5.97
N LYS A 121 -8.68 -4.67 6.56
CA LYS A 121 -8.19 -4.43 7.92
C LYS A 121 -9.01 -5.27 8.90
N LEU A 122 -8.33 -6.08 9.70
CA LEU A 122 -8.96 -6.85 10.76
C LEU A 122 -9.04 -5.98 12.02
N GLU A 123 -10.24 -5.85 12.58
CA GLU A 123 -10.39 -5.30 13.91
C GLU A 123 -9.87 -6.31 14.94
N VAL A 124 -8.88 -5.89 15.73
CA VAL A 124 -8.42 -6.68 16.87
C VAL A 124 -9.53 -6.63 17.92
N LYS A 125 -10.36 -7.68 17.97
CA LYS A 125 -11.32 -7.85 19.07
C LYS A 125 -10.50 -7.95 20.36
N THR A 126 -10.63 -6.91 21.19
CA THR A 126 -10.04 -6.84 22.53
C THR A 126 -10.87 -7.71 23.48
#